data_AF-A0A2I2GK66-F1
#
_entry.id   AF-A0A2I2GK66-F1
#
_cell.length_a   1.000
_cell.length_b   1.000
_cell.length_c   1.000
_cell.angle_alpha   90.00
_cell.angle_beta   90.00
_cell.angle_gamma   90.00
#
_symmetry.space_group_name_H-M   'P 1'
#
loop_
_entity.id
_entity.type
_entity.pdbx_description
1 polymer ?
#
loop_
_entity_poly.entity_id
_entity_poly.type
_entity_poly.pdbx_seq_one_letter_code
_entity_poly.pdbx_strand_id
1 'polypeptide(L)'
;MSLDFGANFDVDAFLFHEDQLRSHATIVGPDPGYGHLQDPLLGCLPSGTRPRLTNGADHLAVYEKFIRDHIQPDAYVRIVGTPRRLTMFNLSVSNQGDARGVIDALVGFRLQNLDAEMSIVASKLGPSEFQETLEFCKYLEILADNDIHVDMFASTDCPTRQVMHAKGIVIDSQVLFSTGAVMDTKPINKADFSIELPRAAATTFQHYTDERRAELAAELAKLGVVVNDPVTGLTYISRAQDALIRGATHQLIVSLSELVDPAMTQALIDRAAGGVQVIIQVRELDPVSAMSLAGAMLRGSNLVVENSSWWEPRPHFNAIIADGDFAYLGTSYLWPTQRNMVHHSRSLENGVLLHGDAAASVLVQIEDLRARAHGFATVSCPRKQKALDLPVLNRCGPPQAALAAVQH
;
A
#
# COMPACT_ATOMS: atom_id res chain seq x y z
N MET A 1 31.65 1.45 12.66
CA MET A 1 31.96 2.62 11.81
C MET A 1 31.62 2.24 10.38
N SER A 2 30.52 2.79 9.84
CA SER A 2 30.05 2.56 8.47
C SER A 2 30.35 3.84 7.68
N LEU A 3 31.24 3.71 6.71
CA LEU A 3 31.45 4.66 5.63
C LEU A 3 30.29 4.45 4.65
N ASP A 4 29.29 5.33 4.69
CA ASP A 4 28.30 5.56 3.59
C ASP A 4 27.29 6.69 3.88
N PHE A 5 27.24 7.26 5.09
CA PHE A 5 26.25 8.30 5.45
C PHE A 5 26.86 9.69 5.56
N GLY A 6 27.41 10.18 4.45
CA GLY A 6 28.06 11.49 4.36
C GLY A 6 27.49 12.36 3.26
N ALA A 7 26.17 12.55 3.20
CA ALA A 7 25.58 13.64 2.42
C ALA A 7 24.24 14.08 3.01
N ASN A 8 24.18 15.35 3.42
CA ASN A 8 22.94 16.08 3.64
C ASN A 8 22.33 16.39 2.27
N PHE A 9 21.03 16.15 2.08
CA PHE A 9 20.29 16.72 0.96
C PHE A 9 18.97 17.32 1.44
N ASP A 10 18.88 18.63 1.28
CA ASP A 10 17.63 19.37 1.24
C ASP A 10 16.75 18.82 0.12
N VAL A 11 15.48 18.60 0.42
CA VAL A 11 14.43 18.69 -0.59
C VAL A 11 14.42 20.15 -1.03
N ASP A 12 14.71 20.45 -2.30
CA ASP A 12 13.80 21.24 -3.13
C ASP A 12 14.33 21.59 -4.54
N ALA A 13 13.42 22.16 -5.33
CA ALA A 13 13.68 23.05 -6.46
C ALA A 13 14.01 22.45 -7.84
N PHE A 14 14.80 21.37 -7.99
CA PHE A 14 15.22 20.98 -9.35
C PHE A 14 14.06 20.49 -10.27
N LEU A 15 13.08 19.76 -9.75
CA LEU A 15 11.93 19.29 -10.56
C LEU A 15 10.88 20.39 -10.79
N PHE A 16 10.63 21.23 -9.79
CA PHE A 16 9.81 22.44 -9.94
C PHE A 16 10.43 23.41 -10.96
N HIS A 17 11.76 23.51 -10.98
CA HIS A 17 12.53 24.30 -11.94
C HIS A 17 12.46 23.72 -13.37
N GLU A 18 12.42 22.40 -13.56
CA GLU A 18 12.23 21.77 -14.89
C GLU A 18 10.80 22.00 -15.44
N ASP A 19 9.77 21.91 -14.59
CA ASP A 19 8.38 22.20 -14.97
C ASP A 19 8.11 23.71 -15.19
N GLN A 20 8.85 24.59 -14.51
CA GLN A 20 8.92 26.03 -14.81
C GLN A 20 9.63 26.31 -16.14
N LEU A 21 10.74 25.62 -16.44
CA LEU A 21 11.49 25.78 -17.69
C LEU A 21 10.66 25.35 -18.92
N ARG A 22 9.72 24.40 -18.74
CA ARG A 22 8.74 24.00 -19.76
C ARG A 22 7.44 24.83 -19.77
N SER A 23 7.30 25.82 -18.87
CA SER A 23 6.13 26.72 -18.79
C SER A 23 4.77 26.05 -18.51
N HIS A 24 4.74 24.97 -17.73
CA HIS A 24 3.52 24.17 -17.50
C HIS A 24 3.03 24.08 -16.04
N ALA A 25 3.74 24.65 -15.07
CA ALA A 25 3.28 24.69 -13.68
C ALA A 25 2.36 25.90 -13.43
N THR A 26 1.05 25.66 -13.35
CA THR A 26 0.10 26.62 -12.74
C THR A 26 -0.02 26.34 -11.24
N ILE A 27 0.27 27.35 -10.42
CA ILE A 27 -0.27 27.42 -9.05
C ILE A 27 -1.79 27.52 -9.23
N VAL A 28 -2.48 26.40 -9.07
CA VAL A 28 -3.94 26.44 -8.94
C VAL A 28 -4.19 27.01 -7.55
N GLY A 29 -4.58 28.29 -7.50
CA GLY A 29 -5.16 28.88 -6.29
C GLY A 29 -6.34 28.03 -5.81
N PRO A 30 -6.75 28.16 -4.54
CA PRO A 30 -7.75 27.28 -3.93
C PRO A 30 -9.00 27.19 -4.80
N ASP A 31 -9.22 26.03 -5.43
CA ASP A 31 -10.48 25.74 -6.09
C ASP A 31 -11.48 25.39 -4.98
N PRO A 32 -12.59 26.13 -4.81
CA PRO A 32 -13.51 25.92 -3.67
C PRO A 32 -14.21 24.56 -3.66
N GLY A 33 -13.99 23.71 -4.68
CA GLY A 33 -14.71 22.46 -4.90
C GLY A 33 -14.07 21.19 -4.32
N TYR A 34 -12.77 21.17 -4.04
CA TYR A 34 -12.08 20.00 -3.49
C TYR A 34 -11.23 20.38 -2.28
N GLY A 35 -11.81 20.22 -1.09
CA GLY A 35 -11.06 20.30 0.15
C GLY A 35 -10.02 19.18 0.24
N HIS A 36 -8.91 19.47 0.94
CA HIS A 36 -7.99 18.51 1.56
C HIS A 36 -7.08 17.63 0.67
N LEU A 37 -7.20 17.64 -0.65
CA LEU A 37 -6.09 17.31 -1.58
C LEU A 37 -5.70 18.58 -2.33
N GLN A 38 -4.67 19.27 -1.84
CA GLN A 38 -4.18 20.53 -2.45
C GLN A 38 -3.40 20.30 -3.75
N ASP A 39 -3.35 19.05 -4.22
CA ASP A 39 -2.58 18.68 -5.38
C ASP A 39 -3.46 18.58 -6.64
N PRO A 40 -3.34 19.50 -7.61
CA PRO A 40 -4.19 19.51 -8.80
C PRO A 40 -3.93 18.34 -9.77
N LEU A 41 -2.90 17.52 -9.52
CA LEU A 41 -2.54 16.38 -10.36
C LEU A 41 -3.04 15.05 -9.76
N LEU A 42 -3.68 15.07 -8.60
CA LEU A 42 -4.22 13.89 -7.93
C LEU A 42 -5.74 13.95 -7.87
N GLY A 43 -6.39 12.84 -8.24
CA GLY A 43 -7.80 12.60 -7.98
C GLY A 43 -8.01 11.53 -6.92
N CYS A 44 -9.26 11.12 -6.74
CA CYS A 44 -9.65 9.99 -5.89
C CYS A 44 -10.49 9.00 -6.70
N LEU A 45 -10.46 7.74 -6.30
CA LEU A 45 -11.38 6.75 -6.83
C LEU A 45 -12.83 7.21 -6.62
N PRO A 46 -13.73 7.00 -7.59
CA PRO A 46 -15.13 7.40 -7.49
C PRO A 46 -15.85 6.76 -6.31
N SER A 47 -16.94 7.41 -5.87
CA SER A 47 -17.86 6.88 -4.86
C SER A 47 -18.37 5.49 -5.24
N GLY A 48 -18.58 4.64 -4.24
CA GLY A 48 -19.01 3.24 -4.42
C GLY A 48 -17.86 2.23 -4.51
N THR A 49 -16.61 2.70 -4.58
CA THR A 49 -15.43 1.85 -4.41
C THR A 49 -15.38 1.29 -2.99
N ARG A 50 -15.09 -0.01 -2.84
CA ARG A 50 -15.13 -0.73 -1.55
C ARG A 50 -13.79 -1.41 -1.22
N PRO A 51 -12.85 -0.70 -0.58
CA PRO A 51 -11.68 -1.34 0.01
C PRO A 51 -12.12 -2.36 1.06
N ARG A 52 -11.51 -3.54 1.05
CA ARG A 52 -11.83 -4.62 1.98
C ARG A 52 -10.58 -5.08 2.71
N LEU A 53 -10.59 -4.97 4.04
CA LEU A 53 -9.61 -5.58 4.92
C LEU A 53 -9.94 -7.07 5.07
N THR A 54 -8.92 -7.89 4.93
CA THR A 54 -8.98 -9.34 5.10
C THR A 54 -7.88 -9.81 6.03
N ASN A 55 -8.13 -10.92 6.71
CA ASN A 55 -7.29 -11.42 7.79
C ASN A 55 -6.74 -12.80 7.43
N GLY A 56 -5.42 -12.98 7.55
CA GLY A 56 -4.77 -14.26 7.27
C GLY A 56 -5.04 -14.74 5.86
N ALA A 57 -5.39 -16.02 5.73
CA ALA A 57 -5.69 -16.65 4.44
C ALA A 57 -6.85 -15.99 3.67
N ASP A 58 -7.72 -15.22 4.32
CA ASP A 58 -8.89 -14.60 3.66
C ASP A 58 -8.48 -13.66 2.52
N HIS A 59 -7.29 -13.06 2.56
CA HIS A 59 -6.83 -12.20 1.46
C HIS A 59 -6.54 -13.00 0.18
N LEU A 60 -6.08 -14.25 0.31
CA LEU A 60 -5.83 -15.15 -0.82
C LEU A 60 -7.15 -15.61 -1.45
N ALA A 61 -8.18 -15.81 -0.63
CA ALA A 61 -9.52 -16.10 -1.11
C ALA A 61 -10.10 -14.95 -1.96
N VAL A 62 -9.68 -13.69 -1.74
CA VAL A 62 -10.07 -12.57 -2.60
C VAL A 62 -9.46 -12.70 -3.99
N TYR A 63 -8.16 -13.02 -4.09
CA TYR A 63 -7.51 -13.31 -5.38
C TYR A 63 -8.16 -14.49 -6.10
N GLU A 64 -8.36 -15.60 -5.38
CA GLU A 64 -9.00 -16.79 -5.95
C GLU A 64 -10.39 -16.47 -6.50
N LYS A 65 -11.23 -15.80 -5.70
CA LYS A 65 -12.57 -15.40 -6.10
C LYS A 65 -12.53 -14.48 -7.33
N PHE A 66 -11.65 -13.48 -7.32
CA PHE A 66 -11.52 -12.55 -8.45
C PHE A 66 -11.19 -13.28 -9.76
N ILE A 67 -10.24 -14.23 -9.74
CA ILE A 67 -9.89 -15.03 -10.93
C ILE A 67 -11.09 -15.87 -11.39
N ARG A 68 -11.76 -16.55 -10.45
CA ARG A 68 -12.90 -17.42 -10.76
C ARG A 68 -14.10 -16.66 -11.30
N ASP A 69 -14.41 -15.49 -10.74
CA ASP A 69 -15.52 -14.65 -11.22
C ASP A 69 -15.30 -14.16 -12.65
N HIS A 70 -14.03 -13.94 -13.02
CA HIS A 70 -13.63 -13.45 -14.34
C HIS A 70 -13.16 -14.57 -15.28
N ILE A 71 -13.41 -15.84 -14.94
CA ILE A 71 -12.96 -16.99 -15.73
C ILE A 71 -13.64 -17.06 -17.10
N GLN A 72 -14.89 -16.62 -17.15
CA GLN A 72 -15.67 -16.56 -18.37
C GLN A 72 -15.41 -15.21 -19.05
N PRO A 73 -15.09 -15.19 -20.36
CA PRO A 73 -14.90 -13.94 -21.07
C PRO A 73 -16.19 -13.12 -21.10
N ASP A 74 -16.04 -11.81 -20.98
CA ASP A 74 -17.10 -10.86 -21.25
C ASP A 74 -17.63 -11.06 -22.68
N ALA A 75 -18.92 -10.75 -22.88
CA ALA A 75 -19.58 -10.94 -24.17
C ALA A 75 -18.84 -10.25 -25.33
N TYR A 76 -18.20 -9.11 -25.08
CA TYR A 76 -17.42 -8.39 -26.08
C TYR A 76 -16.15 -9.16 -26.51
N VAL A 77 -15.36 -9.65 -25.55
CA VAL A 77 -14.12 -10.40 -25.82
C VAL A 77 -14.42 -11.68 -26.62
N ARG A 78 -15.54 -12.35 -26.30
CA ARG A 78 -16.03 -13.51 -27.07
C ARG A 78 -16.31 -13.20 -28.53
N ILE A 79 -16.83 -12.01 -28.82
CA ILE A 79 -17.23 -11.62 -30.18
C ILE A 79 -15.99 -11.28 -31.03
N VAL A 80 -15.00 -10.62 -30.43
CA VAL A 80 -13.81 -10.15 -31.16
C VAL A 80 -12.79 -11.28 -31.36
N GLY A 81 -12.88 -12.38 -30.59
CA GLY A 81 -11.98 -13.52 -30.70
C GLY A 81 -10.55 -13.19 -30.31
N THR A 82 -10.36 -12.17 -29.46
CA THR A 82 -9.04 -11.78 -28.95
C THR A 82 -8.64 -12.73 -27.83
N PRO A 83 -7.40 -13.24 -27.83
CA PRO A 83 -6.84 -13.97 -26.69
C PRO A 83 -7.01 -13.15 -25.41
N ARG A 84 -7.46 -13.80 -24.34
CA ARG A 84 -7.59 -13.14 -23.04
C ARG A 84 -6.22 -12.91 -22.43
N ARG A 85 -6.11 -11.90 -21.57
CA ARG A 85 -4.83 -11.56 -20.92
C ARG A 85 -4.99 -11.56 -19.41
N LEU A 86 -4.09 -12.24 -18.72
CA LEU A 86 -4.00 -12.25 -17.26
C LEU A 86 -2.57 -11.98 -16.83
N THR A 87 -2.36 -10.91 -16.07
CA THR A 87 -1.06 -10.59 -15.48
C THR A 87 -1.20 -10.42 -13.98
N MET A 88 -0.51 -11.26 -13.21
CA MET A 88 -0.36 -11.10 -11.77
C MET A 88 0.96 -10.39 -11.48
N PHE A 89 0.95 -9.39 -10.60
CA PHE A 89 2.17 -8.75 -10.12
C PHE A 89 2.24 -8.93 -8.60
N ASN A 90 3.41 -9.32 -8.10
CA ASN A 90 3.60 -9.58 -6.68
C ASN A 90 5.07 -9.46 -6.25
N LEU A 91 5.30 -9.20 -4.97
CA LEU A 91 6.64 -9.29 -4.40
C LEU A 91 7.16 -10.72 -4.40
N SER A 92 6.29 -11.64 -3.98
CA SER A 92 6.61 -13.05 -3.93
C SER A 92 5.34 -13.86 -4.20
N VAL A 93 5.49 -14.93 -4.98
CA VAL A 93 4.39 -15.87 -5.27
C VAL A 93 4.83 -17.30 -4.94
N SER A 94 4.02 -18.05 -4.22
CA SER A 94 4.23 -19.50 -4.01
C SER A 94 2.94 -20.29 -4.18
N ASN A 95 3.06 -21.60 -4.31
CA ASN A 95 1.93 -22.54 -4.29
C ASN A 95 1.78 -23.25 -2.93
N GLN A 96 2.49 -22.81 -1.90
CA GLN A 96 2.50 -23.44 -0.58
C GLN A 96 1.29 -23.01 0.27
N GLY A 97 0.84 -23.93 1.13
CA GLY A 97 -0.18 -23.65 2.13
C GLY A 97 -1.45 -23.03 1.52
N ASP A 98 -1.88 -21.92 2.10
CA ASP A 98 -3.11 -21.23 1.68
C ASP A 98 -3.01 -20.61 0.26
N ALA A 99 -1.80 -20.37 -0.26
CA ALA A 99 -1.61 -19.75 -1.58
C ALA A 99 -1.92 -20.73 -2.73
N ARG A 100 -2.02 -22.03 -2.45
CA ARG A 100 -2.35 -23.06 -3.44
C ARG A 100 -3.65 -22.77 -4.20
N GLY A 101 -4.67 -22.27 -3.50
CA GLY A 101 -5.98 -21.96 -4.11
C GLY A 101 -5.91 -20.90 -5.20
N VAL A 102 -5.00 -19.93 -5.07
CA VAL A 102 -4.78 -18.90 -6.09
C VAL A 102 -4.13 -19.50 -7.34
N ILE A 103 -3.11 -20.35 -7.16
CA ILE A 103 -2.43 -21.03 -8.29
C ILE A 103 -3.39 -21.98 -9.01
N ASP A 104 -4.22 -22.73 -8.26
CA ASP A 104 -5.23 -23.60 -8.85
C ASP A 104 -6.31 -22.80 -9.62
N ALA A 105 -6.63 -21.58 -9.20
CA ALA A 105 -7.51 -20.69 -9.95
C ALA A 105 -6.86 -20.18 -11.25
N LEU A 106 -5.56 -19.88 -11.26
CA LEU A 106 -4.83 -19.55 -12.49
C LEU A 106 -4.87 -20.72 -13.49
N VAL A 107 -4.60 -21.94 -13.03
CA VAL A 107 -4.72 -23.16 -13.85
C VAL A 107 -6.15 -23.31 -14.37
N GLY A 108 -7.15 -23.13 -13.51
CA GLY A 108 -8.55 -23.14 -13.91
C GLY A 108 -8.86 -22.12 -15.01
N PHE A 109 -8.32 -20.90 -14.89
CA PHE A 109 -8.45 -19.86 -15.91
C PHE A 109 -7.87 -20.28 -17.26
N ARG A 110 -6.66 -20.85 -17.26
CA ARG A 110 -6.02 -21.38 -18.48
C ARG A 110 -6.86 -22.47 -19.14
N LEU A 111 -7.35 -23.44 -18.36
CA LEU A 111 -8.13 -24.56 -18.89
C LEU A 111 -9.45 -24.12 -19.56
N GLN A 112 -10.01 -22.98 -19.15
CA GLN A 112 -11.21 -22.40 -19.77
C GLN A 112 -10.89 -21.44 -20.93
N ASN A 113 -9.66 -20.95 -21.01
CA ASN A 113 -9.21 -19.97 -21.99
C ASN A 113 -7.85 -20.44 -22.56
N LEU A 114 -7.91 -21.45 -23.42
CA LEU A 114 -6.74 -22.23 -23.89
C LEU A 114 -5.70 -21.40 -24.65
N ASP A 115 -6.09 -20.24 -25.16
CA ASP A 115 -5.24 -19.30 -25.88
C ASP A 115 -4.85 -18.08 -25.03
N ALA A 116 -5.25 -18.01 -23.76
CA ALA A 116 -4.99 -16.86 -22.91
C ALA A 116 -3.50 -16.62 -22.67
N GLU A 117 -3.06 -15.37 -22.84
CA GLU A 117 -1.71 -14.94 -22.47
C GLU A 117 -1.66 -14.73 -20.96
N MET A 118 -0.83 -15.51 -20.26
CA MET A 118 -0.75 -15.49 -18.81
C MET A 118 0.67 -15.21 -18.33
N SER A 119 0.83 -14.22 -17.45
CA SER A 119 2.11 -13.89 -16.84
C SER A 119 2.04 -13.61 -15.34
N ILE A 120 3.11 -13.95 -14.63
CA ILE A 120 3.37 -13.59 -13.25
C ILE A 120 4.65 -12.75 -13.22
N VAL A 121 4.51 -11.47 -12.90
CA VAL A 121 5.64 -10.56 -12.69
C VAL A 121 6.00 -10.56 -11.20
N ALA A 122 7.14 -11.12 -10.83
CA ALA A 122 7.53 -11.25 -9.43
C ALA A 122 9.01 -11.03 -9.17
N SER A 123 9.36 -10.58 -7.96
CA SER A 123 10.77 -10.53 -7.53
C SER A 123 11.26 -11.85 -6.94
N LYS A 124 10.35 -12.73 -6.51
CA LYS A 124 10.68 -14.01 -5.90
C LYS A 124 9.55 -15.03 -6.09
N LEU A 125 9.91 -16.30 -6.17
CA LEU A 125 8.96 -17.41 -6.21
C LEU A 125 8.97 -18.19 -4.88
N GLY A 126 8.48 -17.57 -3.81
CA GLY A 126 8.41 -18.18 -2.48
C GLY A 126 9.66 -17.94 -1.60
N PRO A 127 9.68 -18.41 -0.34
CA PRO A 127 10.83 -18.25 0.55
C PRO A 127 12.05 -19.03 0.03
N SER A 128 13.27 -18.71 0.47
CA SER A 128 14.49 -19.27 -0.14
C SER A 128 14.57 -20.78 0.13
N GLU A 129 14.17 -21.16 1.34
CA GLU A 129 14.09 -22.53 1.82
C GLU A 129 13.13 -23.38 0.99
N PHE A 130 12.06 -22.77 0.45
CA PHE A 130 11.13 -23.45 -0.44
C PHE A 130 11.74 -23.73 -1.81
N GLN A 131 12.52 -22.79 -2.34
CA GLN A 131 13.11 -22.90 -3.68
C GLN A 131 14.11 -24.06 -3.82
N GLU A 132 14.57 -24.62 -2.71
CA GLU A 132 15.47 -25.78 -2.67
C GLU A 132 14.71 -27.12 -2.58
N THR A 133 13.38 -27.11 -2.62
CA THR A 133 12.53 -28.30 -2.41
C THR A 133 12.03 -28.94 -3.70
N LEU A 134 11.66 -30.23 -3.62
CA LEU A 134 10.94 -30.91 -4.71
C LEU A 134 9.56 -30.31 -4.99
N GLU A 135 8.94 -29.67 -3.98
CA GLU A 135 7.67 -28.98 -4.14
C GLU A 135 7.82 -27.75 -5.05
N PHE A 136 8.96 -27.06 -4.99
CA PHE A 136 9.27 -25.96 -5.89
C PHE A 136 9.47 -26.43 -7.34
N CYS A 137 10.15 -27.56 -7.57
CA CYS A 137 10.25 -28.12 -8.92
C CYS A 137 8.86 -28.42 -9.52
N LYS A 138 7.97 -29.04 -8.73
CA LYS A 138 6.58 -29.29 -9.14
C LYS A 138 5.80 -28.00 -9.38
N TYR A 139 6.06 -26.95 -8.61
CA TYR A 139 5.46 -25.64 -8.83
C TYR A 139 5.86 -25.08 -10.20
N LEU A 140 7.14 -25.14 -10.56
CA LEU A 140 7.61 -24.71 -11.88
C LEU A 140 7.03 -25.56 -13.01
N GLU A 141 6.92 -26.88 -12.83
CA GLU A 141 6.25 -27.78 -13.77
C GLU A 141 4.78 -27.38 -13.98
N ILE A 142 4.04 -27.09 -12.90
CA ILE A 142 2.64 -26.63 -13.00
C ILE A 142 2.54 -25.34 -13.83
N LEU A 143 3.42 -24.37 -13.60
CA LEU A 143 3.40 -23.13 -14.38
C LEU A 143 3.73 -23.39 -15.86
N ALA A 144 4.74 -24.20 -16.13
CA ALA A 144 5.15 -24.54 -17.50
C ALA A 144 4.09 -25.34 -18.27
N ASP A 145 3.51 -26.37 -17.65
CA ASP A 145 2.46 -27.22 -18.25
C ASP A 145 1.18 -26.44 -18.57
N ASN A 146 0.98 -25.29 -17.92
CA ASN A 146 -0.16 -24.41 -18.13
C ASN A 146 0.19 -23.11 -18.88
N ASP A 147 1.39 -23.02 -19.46
CA ASP A 147 1.82 -21.84 -20.25
C ASP A 147 1.66 -20.52 -19.48
N ILE A 148 1.95 -20.55 -18.18
CA ILE A 148 1.97 -19.38 -17.31
C ILE A 148 3.41 -18.90 -17.23
N HIS A 149 3.71 -17.79 -17.92
CA HIS A 149 5.05 -17.23 -17.95
C HIS A 149 5.38 -16.54 -16.62
N VAL A 150 6.65 -16.64 -16.20
CA VAL A 150 7.15 -15.91 -15.03
C VAL A 150 8.17 -14.88 -15.51
N ASP A 151 7.85 -13.62 -15.31
CA ASP A 151 8.73 -12.50 -15.57
C ASP A 151 9.38 -12.08 -14.25
N MET A 152 10.63 -12.50 -14.06
CA MET A 152 11.38 -12.12 -12.88
C MET A 152 11.75 -10.64 -12.96
N PHE A 153 11.19 -9.84 -12.06
CA PHE A 153 11.49 -8.42 -11.93
C PHE A 153 12.86 -8.27 -11.24
N ALA A 154 13.92 -8.49 -12.01
CA ALA A 154 15.31 -8.42 -11.60
C ALA A 154 16.12 -7.59 -12.62
N SER A 155 17.03 -6.75 -12.12
CA SER A 155 18.06 -6.12 -12.95
C SER A 155 19.25 -7.08 -13.02
N THR A 156 19.54 -7.62 -14.20
CA THR A 156 20.72 -8.47 -14.45
C THR A 156 22.03 -7.71 -14.48
N ASP A 157 22.01 -6.38 -14.73
CA ASP A 157 23.21 -5.63 -15.17
C ASP A 157 23.55 -4.38 -14.33
N CYS A 158 22.90 -4.16 -13.20
CA CYS A 158 23.14 -2.99 -12.34
C CYS A 158 23.53 -3.42 -10.93
N PRO A 159 24.49 -2.75 -10.25
CA PRO A 159 24.90 -3.08 -8.87
C PRO A 159 23.78 -2.89 -7.82
N THR A 160 22.55 -2.57 -8.24
CA THR A 160 21.45 -2.21 -7.35
C THR A 160 20.15 -2.90 -7.76
N ARG A 161 19.56 -3.66 -6.82
CA ARG A 161 18.41 -4.56 -7.03
C ARG A 161 17.10 -3.78 -7.25
N GLN A 162 16.43 -4.04 -8.38
CA GLN A 162 15.02 -3.69 -8.60
C GLN A 162 14.08 -4.69 -7.91
N VAL A 163 12.90 -4.23 -7.49
CA VAL A 163 11.92 -4.99 -6.70
C VAL A 163 10.50 -4.72 -7.24
N MET A 164 9.71 -5.76 -7.46
CA MET A 164 8.28 -5.65 -7.73
C MET A 164 7.58 -5.67 -6.37
N HIS A 165 7.23 -4.53 -5.79
CA HIS A 165 6.55 -4.51 -4.50
C HIS A 165 5.04 -4.27 -4.61
N ALA A 166 4.57 -3.84 -5.78
CA ALA A 166 3.17 -3.80 -6.13
C ALA A 166 2.57 -5.21 -6.10
N LYS A 167 1.30 -5.27 -5.72
CA LYS A 167 0.55 -6.52 -5.61
C LYS A 167 -0.84 -6.36 -6.22
N GLY A 168 -1.21 -7.34 -7.03
CA GLY A 168 -2.50 -7.34 -7.70
C GLY A 168 -2.53 -8.25 -8.91
N ILE A 169 -3.65 -8.19 -9.61
CA ILE A 169 -3.92 -8.99 -10.80
C ILE A 169 -4.76 -8.19 -11.79
N VAL A 170 -4.37 -8.25 -13.06
CA VAL A 170 -5.10 -7.70 -14.20
C VAL A 170 -5.68 -8.87 -14.98
N ILE A 171 -6.98 -8.84 -15.28
CA ILE A 171 -7.65 -9.76 -16.19
C ILE A 171 -8.40 -8.92 -17.21
N ASP A 172 -7.91 -8.87 -18.44
CA ASP A 172 -8.40 -7.97 -19.48
C ASP A 172 -8.51 -6.53 -18.93
N SER A 173 -9.70 -5.94 -18.90
CA SER A 173 -9.95 -4.59 -18.36
C SER A 173 -10.37 -4.53 -16.89
N GLN A 174 -10.16 -5.62 -16.14
CA GLN A 174 -10.49 -5.74 -14.72
C GLN A 174 -9.21 -5.81 -13.89
N VAL A 175 -9.16 -5.08 -12.78
CA VAL A 175 -7.96 -5.00 -11.94
C VAL A 175 -8.32 -5.12 -10.47
N LEU A 176 -7.64 -6.02 -9.77
CA LEU A 176 -7.64 -6.13 -8.32
C LEU A 176 -6.28 -5.69 -7.79
N PHE A 177 -6.26 -4.69 -6.92
CA PHE A 177 -5.10 -4.32 -6.14
C PHE A 177 -5.17 -4.93 -4.74
N SER A 178 -4.01 -5.26 -4.18
CA SER A 178 -3.89 -5.75 -2.81
C SER A 178 -2.66 -5.20 -2.12
N THR A 179 -2.63 -5.21 -0.78
CA THR A 179 -1.39 -5.07 0.00
C THR A 179 -0.76 -6.43 0.32
N GLY A 180 -1.53 -7.53 0.15
CA GLY A 180 -1.15 -8.90 0.47
C GLY A 180 -0.43 -9.62 -0.66
N ALA A 181 0.65 -10.31 -0.32
CA ALA A 181 1.42 -11.13 -1.26
C ALA A 181 0.78 -12.54 -1.38
N VAL A 182 0.84 -13.16 -2.56
CA VAL A 182 0.27 -14.50 -2.79
C VAL A 182 1.25 -15.56 -2.25
N MET A 183 1.23 -15.74 -0.93
CA MET A 183 2.18 -16.55 -0.17
C MET A 183 1.47 -17.27 0.98
N ASP A 184 2.07 -18.35 1.47
CA ASP A 184 1.59 -18.99 2.70
C ASP A 184 1.53 -17.98 3.86
N THR A 185 0.41 -18.01 4.60
CA THR A 185 0.17 -17.10 5.72
C THR A 185 0.75 -17.64 7.02
N LYS A 186 1.27 -18.87 7.03
CA LYS A 186 1.96 -19.42 8.20
C LYS A 186 3.47 -19.12 8.14
N PRO A 187 4.09 -18.80 9.29
CA PRO A 187 3.53 -18.74 10.64
C PRO A 187 2.94 -17.36 11.03
N ILE A 188 2.92 -16.36 10.13
CA ILE A 188 2.55 -14.98 10.45
C ILE A 188 1.21 -14.59 9.81
N ASN A 189 0.17 -14.51 10.64
CA ASN A 189 -1.14 -14.04 10.23
C ASN A 189 -1.14 -12.52 10.02
N LYS A 190 -1.49 -12.09 8.80
CA LYS A 190 -1.43 -10.68 8.37
C LYS A 190 -2.81 -10.15 8.02
N ALA A 191 -3.05 -8.87 8.28
CA ALA A 191 -4.20 -8.14 7.80
C ALA A 191 -3.80 -7.31 6.59
N ASP A 192 -4.50 -7.50 5.48
CA ASP A 192 -4.20 -6.88 4.19
C ASP A 192 -5.49 -6.34 3.55
N PHE A 193 -5.37 -5.21 2.85
CA PHE A 193 -6.48 -4.66 2.08
C PHE A 193 -6.45 -5.15 0.63
N SER A 194 -7.63 -5.33 0.07
CA SER A 194 -7.81 -5.51 -1.38
C SER A 194 -8.90 -4.59 -1.91
N ILE A 195 -8.77 -4.17 -3.17
CA ILE A 195 -9.68 -3.23 -3.82
C ILE A 195 -9.74 -3.50 -5.32
N GLU A 196 -10.95 -3.70 -5.84
CA GLU A 196 -11.17 -3.74 -7.28
C GLU A 196 -11.21 -2.31 -7.84
N LEU A 197 -10.45 -2.06 -8.89
CA LEU A 197 -10.41 -0.74 -9.51
C LEU A 197 -11.69 -0.51 -10.33
N PRO A 198 -12.27 0.69 -10.25
CA PRO A 198 -13.34 1.11 -11.16
C PRO A 198 -12.89 1.03 -12.61
N ARG A 199 -13.82 0.68 -13.51
CA ARG A 199 -13.55 0.38 -14.93
C ARG A 199 -12.62 1.37 -15.64
N ALA A 200 -12.80 2.68 -15.41
CA ALA A 200 -11.95 3.71 -16.02
C ALA A 200 -10.49 3.61 -15.58
N ALA A 201 -10.26 3.43 -14.28
CA ALA A 201 -8.92 3.23 -13.72
C ALA A 201 -8.33 1.88 -14.13
N ALA A 202 -9.14 0.81 -14.11
CA ALA A 202 -8.73 -0.52 -14.52
C ALA A 202 -8.28 -0.59 -15.99
N THR A 203 -9.05 0.02 -16.90
CA THR A 203 -8.70 0.10 -18.33
C THR A 203 -7.42 0.90 -18.55
N THR A 204 -7.27 2.04 -17.87
CA THR A 204 -6.06 2.86 -17.96
C THR A 204 -4.85 2.12 -17.40
N PHE A 205 -5.02 1.34 -16.32
CA PHE A 205 -3.96 0.56 -15.71
C PHE A 205 -3.51 -0.60 -16.60
N GLN A 206 -4.44 -1.26 -17.30
CA GLN A 206 -4.10 -2.29 -18.27
C GLN A 206 -3.27 -1.72 -19.44
N HIS A 207 -3.62 -0.53 -19.97
CA HIS A 207 -2.77 0.11 -20.97
C HIS A 207 -1.40 0.53 -20.41
N TYR A 208 -1.37 0.97 -19.16
CA TYR A 208 -0.13 1.36 -18.47
C TYR A 208 0.87 0.20 -18.37
N THR A 209 0.38 -1.03 -18.18
CA THR A 209 1.24 -2.22 -18.16
C THR A 209 1.79 -2.59 -19.53
N ASP A 210 1.13 -2.17 -20.61
CA ASP A 210 1.52 -2.51 -21.98
C ASP A 210 2.55 -1.52 -22.56
N GLU A 211 2.26 -0.22 -22.59
CA GLU A 211 3.11 0.82 -23.23
C GLU A 211 2.92 2.22 -22.60
N ARG A 212 3.72 3.24 -22.98
CA ARG A 212 3.55 4.68 -22.63
C ARG A 212 3.38 5.00 -21.14
N ARG A 213 4.23 4.39 -20.30
CA ARG A 213 4.12 4.42 -18.83
C ARG A 213 4.02 5.80 -18.19
N ALA A 214 4.73 6.82 -18.67
CA ALA A 214 4.76 8.13 -18.01
C ALA A 214 3.45 8.93 -18.15
N GLU A 215 2.88 9.00 -19.35
CA GLU A 215 1.60 9.70 -19.60
C GLU A 215 0.45 8.99 -18.88
N LEU A 216 0.42 7.66 -18.97
CA LEU A 216 -0.61 6.85 -18.33
C LEU A 216 -0.51 6.86 -16.80
N ALA A 217 0.70 6.98 -16.23
CA ALA A 217 0.85 7.19 -14.78
C ALA A 217 0.21 8.51 -14.32
N ALA A 218 0.31 9.58 -15.11
CA ALA A 218 -0.35 10.85 -14.80
C ALA A 218 -1.88 10.74 -14.92
N GLU A 219 -2.39 10.02 -15.93
CA GLU A 219 -3.82 9.74 -16.07
C GLU A 219 -4.36 8.89 -14.92
N LEU A 220 -3.63 7.85 -14.52
CA LEU A 220 -3.94 7.04 -13.35
C LEU A 220 -4.02 7.89 -12.08
N ALA A 221 -3.06 8.79 -11.87
CA ALA A 221 -3.04 9.67 -10.70
C ALA A 221 -4.29 10.56 -10.62
N LYS A 222 -4.75 11.09 -11.76
CA LYS A 222 -6.03 11.84 -11.86
C LYS A 222 -7.25 10.97 -11.58
N LEU A 223 -7.17 9.67 -11.84
CA LEU A 223 -8.23 8.71 -11.52
C LEU A 223 -8.15 8.18 -10.08
N GLY A 224 -7.17 8.61 -9.28
CA GLY A 224 -6.98 8.15 -7.91
C GLY A 224 -6.18 6.87 -7.77
N VAL A 225 -5.43 6.47 -8.80
CA VAL A 225 -4.46 5.37 -8.76
C VAL A 225 -3.05 5.94 -8.82
N VAL A 226 -2.24 5.65 -7.81
CA VAL A 226 -0.86 6.14 -7.73
C VAL A 226 0.12 4.98 -7.83
N VAL A 227 1.11 5.13 -8.70
CA VAL A 227 2.15 4.13 -8.94
C VAL A 227 3.51 4.82 -8.76
N ASN A 228 4.45 4.14 -8.12
CA ASN A 228 5.85 4.48 -8.24
C ASN A 228 6.46 3.47 -9.21
N ASP A 229 6.99 3.93 -10.33
CA ASP A 229 7.64 3.08 -11.33
C ASP A 229 9.10 3.49 -11.52
N PRO A 230 10.05 2.57 -11.25
CA PRO A 230 11.47 2.74 -11.52
C PRO A 230 11.79 3.27 -12.91
N VAL A 231 11.00 2.89 -13.93
CA VAL A 231 11.24 3.25 -15.33
C VAL A 231 10.82 4.68 -15.61
N THR A 232 9.71 5.14 -15.04
CA THR A 232 9.20 6.51 -15.27
C THR A 232 9.83 7.54 -14.34
N GLY A 233 10.30 7.10 -13.15
CA GLY A 233 10.86 7.99 -12.14
C GLY A 233 9.84 8.94 -11.50
N LEU A 234 8.53 8.71 -11.71
CA LEU A 234 7.45 9.55 -11.21
C LEU A 234 7.11 9.17 -9.75
N THR A 235 6.98 10.18 -8.89
CA THR A 235 6.82 10.00 -7.43
C THR A 235 5.39 10.29 -6.95
N TYR A 236 4.38 9.80 -7.67
CA TYR A 236 2.97 10.07 -7.35
C TYR A 236 2.56 9.55 -5.97
N ILE A 237 3.14 8.43 -5.52
CA ILE A 237 2.85 7.90 -4.18
C ILE A 237 3.34 8.84 -3.09
N SER A 238 4.62 9.24 -3.10
CA SER A 238 5.16 10.19 -2.10
C SER A 238 4.38 11.50 -2.09
N ARG A 239 4.03 11.98 -3.28
CA ARG A 239 3.26 13.21 -3.45
C ARG A 239 1.86 13.09 -2.83
N ALA A 240 1.19 11.97 -3.04
CA ALA A 240 -0.11 11.70 -2.43
C ALA A 240 -0.02 11.58 -0.90
N GLN A 241 1.00 10.89 -0.39
CA GLN A 241 1.24 10.76 1.05
C GLN A 241 1.52 12.12 1.70
N ASP A 242 2.40 12.94 1.12
CA ASP A 242 2.73 14.29 1.60
C ASP A 242 1.52 15.23 1.54
N ALA A 243 0.75 15.19 0.44
CA ALA A 243 -0.48 15.97 0.29
C ALA A 243 -1.49 15.68 1.39
N LEU A 244 -1.70 14.40 1.76
CA LEU A 244 -2.59 14.03 2.86
C LEU A 244 -2.07 14.49 4.22
N ILE A 245 -0.77 14.30 4.49
CA ILE A 245 -0.15 14.70 5.76
C ILE A 245 -0.24 16.22 5.96
N ARG A 246 0.08 17.01 4.93
CA ARG A 246 0.01 18.48 4.98
C ARG A 246 -1.42 19.00 4.94
N GLY A 247 -2.30 18.32 4.21
CA GLY A 247 -3.70 18.69 3.99
C GLY A 247 -4.64 18.42 5.17
N ALA A 248 -4.27 17.52 6.09
CA ALA A 248 -5.06 17.21 7.28
C ALA A 248 -5.20 18.41 8.21
N THR A 249 -6.42 18.80 8.56
CA THR A 249 -6.71 20.03 9.32
C THR A 249 -7.15 19.78 10.76
N HIS A 250 -7.78 18.63 11.02
CA HIS A 250 -8.35 18.26 12.31
C HIS A 250 -7.73 16.97 12.83
N GLN A 251 -7.60 15.96 11.98
CA GLN A 251 -7.12 14.63 12.37
C GLN A 251 -6.27 14.00 11.26
N LEU A 252 -5.22 13.30 11.66
CA LEU A 252 -4.36 12.53 10.79
C LEU A 252 -4.10 11.16 11.44
N ILE A 253 -4.50 10.09 10.76
CA ILE A 253 -4.22 8.71 11.18
C ILE A 253 -3.23 8.10 10.20
N VAL A 254 -2.11 7.61 10.72
CA VAL A 254 -1.02 7.03 9.95
C VAL A 254 -0.81 5.61 10.44
N SER A 255 -1.24 4.63 9.65
CA SER A 255 -1.15 3.20 9.97
C SER A 255 -0.16 2.55 9.01
N LEU A 256 1.02 2.19 9.51
CA LEU A 256 2.17 1.82 8.70
C LEU A 256 2.85 0.55 9.22
N SER A 257 3.46 -0.18 8.28
CA SER A 257 4.35 -1.28 8.64
C SER A 257 5.64 -0.79 9.30
N GLU A 258 6.22 0.31 8.80
CA GLU A 258 7.51 0.82 9.24
C GLU A 258 7.54 2.35 9.13
N LEU A 259 8.13 3.01 10.11
CA LEU A 259 8.47 4.43 10.08
C LEU A 259 9.94 4.57 10.45
N VAL A 260 10.77 4.63 9.40
CA VAL A 260 12.24 4.58 9.50
C VAL A 260 12.93 5.87 9.10
N ASP A 261 12.16 6.87 8.68
CA ASP A 261 12.68 8.15 8.26
C ASP A 261 12.38 9.24 9.32
N PRO A 262 13.41 9.80 9.97
CA PRO A 262 13.24 10.84 10.98
C PRO A 262 12.61 12.13 10.45
N ALA A 263 12.76 12.47 9.16
CA ALA A 263 12.16 13.68 8.60
C ALA A 263 10.64 13.56 8.48
N MET A 264 10.13 12.39 8.08
CA MET A 264 8.69 12.08 8.14
C MET A 264 8.17 12.07 9.57
N THR A 265 8.92 11.47 10.49
CA THR A 265 8.57 11.54 11.91
C THR A 265 8.46 12.98 12.39
N GLN A 266 9.41 13.84 12.04
CA GLN A 266 9.36 15.25 12.40
C GLN A 266 8.16 15.97 11.78
N ALA A 267 7.85 15.72 10.51
CA ALA A 267 6.67 16.31 9.86
C ALA A 267 5.37 15.94 10.59
N LEU A 268 5.21 14.69 11.03
CA LEU A 268 4.05 14.25 11.82
C LEU A 268 4.00 14.93 13.20
N ILE A 269 5.15 15.09 13.87
CA ILE A 269 5.25 15.84 15.13
C ILE A 269 4.85 17.31 14.93
N ASP A 270 5.28 17.93 13.82
CA ASP A 270 4.96 19.32 13.51
C ASP A 270 3.47 19.49 13.22
N ARG A 271 2.81 18.52 12.56
CA ARG A 271 1.34 18.51 12.42
C ARG A 271 0.66 18.49 13.79
N ALA A 272 1.12 17.64 14.70
CA ALA A 272 0.58 17.56 16.06
C ALA A 272 0.78 18.85 16.86
N ALA A 273 1.96 19.48 16.72
CA ALA A 273 2.26 20.77 17.33
C ALA A 273 1.42 21.92 16.73
N GLY A 274 1.04 21.80 15.45
CA GLY A 274 0.14 22.72 14.75
C GLY A 274 -1.35 22.55 15.12
N GLY A 275 -1.68 21.66 16.04
CA GLY A 275 -3.05 21.47 16.55
C GLY A 275 -3.82 20.31 15.93
N VAL A 276 -3.28 19.63 14.92
CA VAL A 276 -3.91 18.44 14.31
C VAL A 276 -3.83 17.27 15.30
N GLN A 277 -4.89 16.48 15.45
CA GLN A 277 -4.83 15.22 16.19
C GLN A 277 -4.12 14.15 15.35
N VAL A 278 -2.89 13.78 15.72
CA VAL A 278 -2.09 12.80 14.99
C VAL A 278 -2.08 11.47 15.76
N ILE A 279 -2.49 10.39 15.08
CA ILE A 279 -2.46 9.02 15.59
C ILE A 279 -1.55 8.19 14.68
N ILE A 280 -0.47 7.67 15.24
CA ILE A 280 0.49 6.81 14.52
C ILE A 280 0.33 5.39 15.05
N GLN A 281 -0.05 4.47 14.17
CA GLN A 281 -0.07 3.03 14.43
C GLN A 281 1.05 2.39 13.63
N VAL A 282 2.06 1.87 14.30
CA VAL A 282 3.31 1.47 13.63
C VAL A 282 3.87 0.19 14.22
N ARG A 283 4.34 -0.71 13.34
CA ARG A 283 4.93 -1.98 13.74
C ARG A 283 6.42 -1.85 14.05
N GLU A 284 7.18 -1.17 13.20
CA GLU A 284 8.60 -0.90 13.45
C GLU A 284 8.93 0.58 13.37
N LEU A 285 9.73 1.04 14.33
CA LEU A 285 10.23 2.41 14.42
C LEU A 285 11.74 2.37 14.41
N ASP A 286 12.38 3.26 13.63
CA ASP A 286 13.80 3.49 13.83
C ASP A 286 14.05 4.17 15.21
N PRO A 287 15.24 3.96 15.81
CA PRO A 287 15.53 4.49 17.14
C PRO A 287 15.46 6.02 17.24
N VAL A 288 15.81 6.75 16.17
CA VAL A 288 15.80 8.22 16.16
C VAL A 288 14.36 8.71 16.15
N SER A 289 13.52 8.15 15.28
CA SER A 289 12.09 8.44 15.26
C SER A 289 11.42 8.10 16.59
N ALA A 290 11.74 6.95 17.19
CA ALA A 290 11.19 6.56 18.49
C ALA A 290 11.51 7.58 19.60
N MET A 291 12.76 8.05 19.67
CA MET A 291 13.16 9.10 20.63
C MET A 291 12.42 10.42 20.37
N SER A 292 12.32 10.85 19.11
CA SER A 292 11.64 12.08 18.72
C SER A 292 10.16 12.06 19.10
N LEU A 293 9.47 10.96 18.79
CA LEU A 293 8.07 10.74 19.13
C LEU A 293 7.85 10.72 20.64
N ALA A 294 8.66 9.98 21.40
CA ALA A 294 8.57 9.95 22.85
C ALA A 294 8.76 11.34 23.46
N GLY A 295 9.74 12.10 22.96
CA GLY A 295 9.96 13.49 23.37
C GLY A 295 8.77 14.39 23.06
N ALA A 296 8.12 14.25 21.90
CA ALA A 296 6.94 15.01 21.53
C ALA A 296 5.72 14.67 22.38
N MET A 297 5.51 13.39 22.70
CA MET A 297 4.41 12.94 23.56
C MET A 297 4.57 13.48 25.00
N LEU A 298 5.79 13.50 25.54
CA LEU A 298 6.07 14.05 26.87
C LEU A 298 5.80 15.57 26.98
N ARG A 299 5.89 16.30 25.87
CA ARG A 299 5.55 17.73 25.81
C ARG A 299 4.04 18.01 25.76
N GLY A 300 3.20 16.98 25.78
CA GLY A 300 1.75 17.13 25.74
C GLY A 300 1.22 17.56 24.36
N SER A 301 1.86 17.11 23.27
CA SER A 301 1.37 17.34 21.91
C SER A 301 0.08 16.56 21.61
N ASN A 302 -0.66 16.95 20.57
CA ASN A 302 -1.83 16.23 20.06
C ASN A 302 -1.41 14.94 19.30
N LEU A 303 -0.51 14.15 19.87
CA LEU A 303 0.14 13.01 19.26
C LEU A 303 -0.10 11.74 20.10
N VAL A 304 -0.56 10.69 19.43
CA VAL A 304 -0.68 9.34 19.98
C VAL A 304 0.14 8.40 19.12
N VAL A 305 1.00 7.60 19.75
CA VAL A 305 1.78 6.56 19.07
C VAL A 305 1.42 5.21 19.66
N GLU A 306 1.05 4.28 18.80
CA GLU A 306 0.66 2.93 19.15
C GLU A 306 1.55 1.92 18.42
N ASN A 307 2.15 1.01 19.20
CA ASN A 307 2.87 -0.12 18.66
C ASN A 307 1.87 -1.17 18.17
N SER A 308 1.87 -1.47 16.87
CA SER A 308 0.99 -2.47 16.24
C SER A 308 1.66 -3.82 15.96
N SER A 309 2.92 -4.02 16.37
CA SER A 309 3.67 -5.26 16.11
C SER A 309 3.10 -6.53 16.74
N TRP A 310 2.36 -6.37 17.84
CA TRP A 310 1.75 -7.46 18.60
C TRP A 310 0.28 -7.69 18.25
N TRP A 311 -0.30 -6.87 17.36
CA TRP A 311 -1.68 -7.07 16.91
C TRP A 311 -1.81 -8.40 16.19
N GLU A 312 -2.96 -9.05 16.40
CA GLU A 312 -3.30 -10.32 15.77
C GLU A 312 -4.72 -10.23 15.19
N PRO A 313 -4.90 -10.29 13.86
CA PRO A 313 -3.86 -10.38 12.82
C PRO A 313 -3.00 -9.11 12.71
N ARG A 314 -1.75 -9.28 12.26
CA ARG A 314 -0.77 -8.20 12.17
C ARG A 314 -1.05 -7.26 10.98
N PRO A 315 -1.17 -5.94 11.16
CA PRO A 315 -1.28 -4.99 10.04
C PRO A 315 -0.12 -5.12 9.06
N HIS A 316 -0.45 -5.34 7.79
CA HIS A 316 0.50 -5.45 6.68
C HIS A 316 0.07 -4.57 5.48
N PHE A 317 -0.51 -3.41 5.79
CA PHE A 317 -0.86 -2.38 4.83
C PHE A 317 -0.20 -1.07 5.23
N ASN A 318 -0.18 -0.11 4.30
CA ASN A 318 0.17 1.28 4.60
C ASN A 318 -1.03 2.15 4.25
N ALA A 319 -1.54 2.88 5.24
CA ALA A 319 -2.68 3.76 5.12
C ALA A 319 -2.41 5.11 5.80
N ILE A 320 -2.84 6.19 5.14
CA ILE A 320 -2.83 7.55 5.69
C ILE A 320 -4.23 8.10 5.51
N ILE A 321 -4.87 8.51 6.60
CA ILE A 321 -6.25 9.01 6.60
C ILE A 321 -6.24 10.43 7.16
N ALA A 322 -6.69 11.39 6.34
CA ALA A 322 -6.79 12.80 6.69
C ALA A 322 -8.26 13.17 6.91
N ASP A 323 -8.55 13.73 8.08
CA ASP A 323 -9.85 14.27 8.51
C ASP A 323 -11.03 13.28 8.43
N GLY A 324 -10.76 11.98 8.27
CA GLY A 324 -11.76 10.92 8.12
C GLY A 324 -12.34 10.76 6.71
N ASP A 325 -12.13 11.75 5.85
CA ASP A 325 -12.76 11.83 4.53
C ASP A 325 -11.81 11.54 3.37
N PHE A 326 -10.50 11.58 3.59
CA PHE A 326 -9.50 11.28 2.56
C PHE A 326 -8.53 10.21 3.02
N ALA A 327 -8.19 9.27 2.15
CA ALA A 327 -7.23 8.23 2.48
C ALA A 327 -6.31 7.84 1.32
N TYR A 328 -5.05 7.58 1.64
CA TYR A 328 -4.16 6.76 0.82
C TYR A 328 -4.17 5.33 1.37
N LEU A 329 -4.16 4.36 0.47
CA LEU A 329 -4.02 2.94 0.78
C LEU A 329 -3.12 2.29 -0.27
N GLY A 330 -2.03 1.63 0.13
CA GLY A 330 -1.15 0.99 -0.85
C GLY A 330 -0.01 0.16 -0.25
N THR A 331 0.88 -0.29 -1.13
CA THR A 331 2.02 -1.15 -0.80
C THR A 331 3.22 -0.38 -0.28
N SER A 332 3.32 0.91 -0.59
CA SER A 332 4.51 1.69 -0.31
C SER A 332 4.61 2.18 1.14
N TYR A 333 5.80 2.04 1.72
CA TYR A 333 6.18 2.61 3.02
C TYR A 333 6.22 4.14 2.98
N LEU A 334 6.16 4.78 4.15
CA LEU A 334 6.23 6.24 4.26
C LEU A 334 7.70 6.71 4.28
N TRP A 335 8.14 7.33 3.18
CA TRP A 335 9.48 7.93 3.02
C TRP A 335 9.35 9.30 2.33
N PRO A 336 10.09 10.36 2.77
CA PRO A 336 9.83 11.78 2.42
C PRO A 336 9.73 12.10 0.94
N THR A 337 10.57 11.46 0.15
CA THR A 337 10.66 11.66 -1.30
C THR A 337 10.56 10.34 -2.03
N GLN A 338 10.39 9.27 -1.24
CA GLN A 338 10.84 7.92 -1.48
C GLN A 338 12.28 7.80 -2.04
N ARG A 339 12.96 8.84 -2.59
CA ARG A 339 14.33 8.90 -3.16
C ARG A 339 15.42 8.26 -2.32
N ASN A 340 15.27 8.34 -1.00
CA ASN A 340 16.24 7.79 -0.06
C ASN A 340 15.86 6.39 0.45
N MET A 341 14.74 5.81 -0.01
CA MET A 341 14.54 4.37 0.12
C MET A 341 15.75 3.69 -0.49
N VAL A 342 16.30 2.69 0.19
CA VAL A 342 17.28 1.75 -0.40
C VAL A 342 16.78 1.19 -1.75
N HIS A 343 15.46 1.26 -1.97
CA HIS A 343 14.72 0.81 -3.15
C HIS A 343 14.02 1.92 -3.96
N HIS A 344 14.31 3.21 -3.81
CA HIS A 344 13.73 4.22 -4.71
C HIS A 344 14.29 4.13 -6.11
N SER A 345 13.46 4.43 -7.11
CA SER A 345 13.77 4.18 -8.52
C SER A 345 14.12 2.71 -8.79
N ARG A 346 13.76 1.82 -7.86
CA ARG A 346 14.06 0.39 -7.91
C ARG A 346 12.84 -0.47 -7.58
N SER A 347 11.92 0.03 -6.75
CA SER A 347 10.65 -0.65 -6.42
C SER A 347 9.51 -0.17 -7.30
N LEU A 348 8.79 -1.08 -7.96
CA LEU A 348 7.46 -0.78 -8.50
C LEU A 348 6.44 -0.95 -7.36
N GLU A 349 5.68 0.10 -7.05
CA GLU A 349 4.70 0.16 -5.96
C GLU A 349 3.35 0.64 -6.49
N ASN A 350 2.24 0.24 -5.86
CA ASN A 350 0.91 0.73 -6.20
C ASN A 350 0.10 1.15 -4.96
N GLY A 351 -0.80 2.09 -5.17
CA GLY A 351 -1.75 2.54 -4.17
C GLY A 351 -2.92 3.28 -4.79
N VAL A 352 -3.88 3.62 -3.95
CA VAL A 352 -5.11 4.32 -4.33
C VAL A 352 -5.37 5.49 -3.38
N LEU A 353 -6.00 6.52 -3.93
CA LEU A 353 -6.56 7.64 -3.18
C LEU A 353 -8.07 7.50 -3.11
N LEU A 354 -8.61 7.69 -1.91
CA LEU A 354 -10.01 7.45 -1.59
C LEU A 354 -10.60 8.73 -0.98
N HIS A 355 -11.90 8.93 -1.23
CA HIS A 355 -12.65 10.04 -0.67
C HIS A 355 -14.03 9.59 -0.15
N GLY A 356 -14.54 10.28 0.87
CA GLY A 356 -15.87 10.08 1.44
C GLY A 356 -16.04 8.67 2.03
N ASP A 357 -17.15 8.01 1.68
CA ASP A 357 -17.52 6.69 2.22
C ASP A 357 -16.41 5.63 2.13
N ALA A 358 -15.59 5.66 1.07
CA ALA A 358 -14.50 4.71 0.90
C ALA A 358 -13.37 4.95 1.92
N ALA A 359 -13.00 6.22 2.16
CA ALA A 359 -11.99 6.58 3.16
C ALA A 359 -12.51 6.30 4.58
N ALA A 360 -13.76 6.68 4.87
CA ALA A 360 -14.41 6.38 6.13
C ALA A 360 -14.51 4.86 6.38
N SER A 361 -14.75 4.06 5.33
CA SER A 361 -14.76 2.60 5.43
C SER A 361 -13.39 2.01 5.77
N VAL A 362 -12.29 2.56 5.22
CA VAL A 362 -10.93 2.15 5.61
C VAL A 362 -10.68 2.44 7.09
N LEU A 363 -11.04 3.65 7.53
CA LEU A 363 -10.90 4.05 8.94
C LEU A 363 -11.63 3.07 9.88
N VAL A 364 -12.91 2.79 9.61
CA VAL A 364 -13.70 1.86 10.42
C VAL A 364 -13.07 0.48 10.46
N GLN A 365 -12.58 -0.04 9.33
CA GLN A 365 -11.95 -1.36 9.27
C GLN A 365 -10.63 -1.43 10.05
N ILE A 366 -9.85 -0.34 10.05
CA ILE A 366 -8.62 -0.23 10.85
C ILE A 366 -8.95 -0.15 12.34
N GLU A 367 -9.93 0.66 12.73
CA GLU A 367 -10.36 0.74 14.14
C GLU A 367 -10.98 -0.57 14.64
N ASP A 368 -11.70 -1.31 13.79
CA ASP A 368 -12.19 -2.66 14.12
C ASP A 368 -11.05 -3.68 14.25
N LEU A 369 -9.99 -3.57 13.44
CA LEU A 369 -8.79 -4.39 13.61
C LEU A 369 -8.09 -4.07 14.94
N ARG A 370 -7.92 -2.79 15.24
CA ARG A 370 -7.36 -2.30 16.50
C ARG A 370 -8.18 -2.76 17.70
N ALA A 371 -9.50 -2.57 17.67
CA ALA A 371 -10.41 -2.97 18.74
C ALA A 371 -10.29 -4.47 19.05
N ARG A 372 -10.22 -5.31 18.01
CA ARG A 372 -10.00 -6.76 18.15
C ARG A 372 -8.66 -7.07 18.80
N ALA A 373 -7.57 -6.41 18.39
CA ALA A 373 -6.26 -6.61 18.98
C ALA A 373 -6.25 -6.31 20.50
N HIS A 374 -6.98 -5.29 20.93
CA HIS A 374 -7.14 -4.93 22.35
C HIS A 374 -8.20 -5.73 23.12
N GLY A 375 -8.87 -6.69 22.47
CA GLY A 375 -9.93 -7.49 23.10
C GLY A 375 -11.24 -6.73 23.36
N PHE A 376 -11.45 -5.59 22.68
CA PHE A 376 -12.73 -4.89 22.70
C PHE A 376 -13.74 -5.55 21.76
N ALA A 377 -15.01 -5.60 22.16
CA ALA A 377 -16.09 -6.03 21.27
C ALA A 377 -16.20 -5.06 20.08
N THR A 378 -16.36 -5.60 18.86
CA THR A 378 -16.40 -4.83 17.60
C THR A 378 -17.40 -3.67 17.65
N VAL A 379 -16.98 -2.49 17.20
CA VAL A 379 -17.83 -1.28 17.16
C VAL A 379 -18.69 -1.36 15.90
N SER A 380 -19.77 -2.12 15.95
CA SER A 380 -20.72 -2.17 14.84
C SER A 380 -21.69 -0.96 14.90
N CYS A 381 -21.58 -0.11 13.87
CA CYS A 381 -22.49 0.98 13.43
C CYS A 381 -22.32 2.41 14.05
N PRO A 382 -22.54 3.47 13.23
CA PRO A 382 -22.24 4.85 13.60
C PRO A 382 -23.33 5.42 14.51
N ARG A 383 -23.02 5.60 15.79
CA ARG A 383 -23.83 6.46 16.65
C ARG A 383 -23.55 7.93 16.31
N LYS A 384 -24.53 8.59 15.69
CA LYS A 384 -24.73 10.02 15.87
C LYS A 384 -24.93 10.29 17.37
N GLN A 385 -23.92 10.76 18.09
CA GLN A 385 -24.04 11.35 19.43
C GLN A 385 -22.83 12.27 19.64
N LYS A 386 -23.02 13.58 19.40
CA LYS A 386 -23.14 14.63 20.44
C LYS A 386 -22.12 14.49 21.57
N ALA A 387 -21.24 15.49 21.63
CA ALA A 387 -20.31 15.76 22.72
C ALA A 387 -20.92 15.49 24.10
N LEU A 388 -20.26 14.62 24.86
CA LEU A 388 -20.27 14.58 26.33
C LEU A 388 -19.14 13.68 26.82
N ASP A 389 -18.18 14.32 27.50
CA ASP A 389 -17.32 13.87 28.59
C ASP A 389 -16.67 12.48 28.52
N LEU A 390 -15.40 12.47 28.08
CA LEU A 390 -14.44 11.42 28.38
C LEU A 390 -14.17 11.36 29.89
N PRO A 391 -14.26 10.19 30.56
CA PRO A 391 -13.77 10.05 31.92
C PRO A 391 -12.23 10.05 31.91
N VAL A 392 -11.66 10.98 32.66
CA VAL A 392 -10.25 11.01 33.02
C VAL A 392 -9.92 9.75 33.81
N LEU A 393 -9.30 8.76 33.16
CA LEU A 393 -8.68 7.61 33.83
C LEU A 393 -7.20 7.92 34.06
N ASN A 394 -6.96 8.61 35.17
CA ASN A 394 -5.68 8.62 35.85
C ASN A 394 -5.50 7.30 36.63
N ARG A 395 -4.26 6.78 36.61
CA ARG A 395 -3.69 5.67 37.41
C ARG A 395 -3.70 4.28 36.78
N CYS A 396 -2.58 3.92 36.16
CA CYS A 396 -1.78 2.74 36.51
C CYS A 396 -0.30 3.08 36.22
N GLY A 397 0.56 2.99 37.25
CA GLY A 397 1.99 3.23 37.12
C GLY A 397 2.68 2.16 36.26
N PRO A 398 3.93 2.39 35.82
CA PRO A 398 4.63 1.48 34.92
C PRO A 398 4.97 0.16 35.64
N PRO A 399 4.87 -1.00 34.95
CA PRO A 399 5.45 -2.24 35.43
C PRO A 399 6.98 -2.09 35.53
N GLN A 400 7.53 -2.51 36.66
CA GLN A 400 8.90 -2.31 37.09
C GLN A 400 9.91 -3.26 36.39
N ALA A 401 9.87 -3.36 35.06
CA ALA A 401 10.69 -4.33 34.30
C ALA A 401 11.45 -3.74 33.08
N ALA A 402 11.66 -2.43 33.02
CA ALA A 402 12.39 -1.79 31.92
C ALA A 402 13.45 -0.76 32.38
N LEU A 403 14.17 -1.07 33.47
CA LEU A 403 15.33 -0.32 33.97
C LEU A 403 16.40 -1.30 34.49
N ALA A 404 16.89 -2.16 33.61
CA ALA A 404 18.07 -3.00 33.88
C ALA A 404 18.76 -3.41 32.57
N ALA A 405 19.14 -2.43 31.74
CA ALA A 405 20.03 -2.66 30.60
C ALA A 405 20.76 -1.37 30.19
N VAL A 406 21.29 -0.62 31.17
CA VAL A 406 22.35 0.37 30.96
C VAL A 406 23.23 0.36 32.21
N GLN A 407 24.07 -0.66 32.33
CA GLN A 407 25.31 -0.69 33.10
C GLN A 407 25.90 -2.10 32.94
N HIS A 408 26.62 -2.30 31.84
CA HIS A 408 27.94 -2.92 31.76
C HIS A 408 28.41 -2.98 30.31
#